data_AF-A0A158PIJ3-F1
#
_entry.id   AF-A0A158PIJ3-F1
#
_cell.length_a   1.000
_cell.length_b   1.000
_cell.length_c   1.000
_cell.angle_alpha   90.00
_cell.angle_beta   90.00
_cell.angle_gamma   90.00
#
_symmetry.space_group_name_H-M   'P 1'
#
loop_
_entity.id
_entity.type
_entity.pdbx_description
1 polymer ?
#
loop_
_entity_poly.entity_id
_entity_poly.type
_entity_poly.pdbx_seq_one_letter_code
_entity_poly.pdbx_strand_id
1 'polypeptide(L)'
;MARYDVVIYGATGFTGTYIVRQLVMSKHYEGLSFAISGRNESKLQQVLDTVSKKIGKDINATPIIIADSSDEKSMTEMAKRAKVIVNAVGPYRLYGEPVVKAAVENGASYVDISGEPAVGLFSLF
;
A
#
# COMPACT_ATOMS: atom_id res chain seq x y z
N MET A 1 -5.40 2.00 -18.42
CA MET A 1 -6.18 2.25 -17.19
C MET A 1 -5.52 3.38 -16.41
N ALA A 2 -6.29 4.24 -15.75
CA ALA A 2 -5.73 5.26 -14.87
C ALA A 2 -5.10 4.60 -13.62
N ARG A 3 -3.92 5.07 -13.20
CA ARG A 3 -3.23 4.62 -11.98
C ARG A 3 -3.63 5.49 -10.80
N TYR A 4 -3.76 4.89 -9.62
CA TYR A 4 -3.90 5.61 -8.36
C TYR A 4 -2.60 6.35 -8.04
N ASP A 5 -2.70 7.55 -7.48
CA ASP A 5 -1.53 8.32 -7.05
C ASP A 5 -0.79 7.59 -5.94
N VAL A 6 -1.53 6.99 -5.00
CA VAL A 6 -0.96 6.25 -3.87
C VAL A 6 -1.67 4.93 -3.66
N VAL A 7 -0.92 3.84 -3.49
CA VAL A 7 -1.42 2.57 -2.98
C VAL A 7 -0.74 2.26 -1.65
N ILE A 8 -1.52 2.09 -0.59
CA ILE A 8 -1.00 1.74 0.74
C ILE A 8 -1.04 0.22 0.89
N TYR A 9 0.11 -0.44 0.78
CA TYR A 9 0.25 -1.88 0.96
C TYR A 9 0.51 -2.23 2.43
N GLY A 10 -0.23 -3.21 2.97
CA GLY A 10 -0.20 -3.54 4.39
C GLY A 10 -1.17 -2.70 5.23
N ALA A 11 -2.26 -2.21 4.62
CA ALA A 11 -3.21 -1.31 5.27
C ALA A 11 -3.89 -1.91 6.52
N THR A 12 -3.97 -3.24 6.63
CA THR A 12 -4.54 -3.93 7.81
C THR A 12 -3.59 -3.98 9.02
N GLY A 13 -2.31 -3.60 8.84
CA GLY A 13 -1.35 -3.52 9.94
C GLY A 13 -1.57 -2.27 10.79
N PHE A 14 -0.95 -2.25 11.97
CA PHE A 14 -1.01 -1.09 12.88
C PHE A 14 -0.57 0.20 12.17
N THR A 15 0.64 0.19 11.59
CA THR A 15 1.18 1.37 10.89
C THR A 15 0.43 1.66 9.59
N GLY A 16 0.04 0.63 8.84
CA GLY A 16 -0.77 0.80 7.63
C GLY A 16 -2.10 1.52 7.89
N THR A 17 -2.82 1.12 8.95
CA THR A 17 -4.06 1.79 9.37
C THR A 17 -3.82 3.25 9.75
N TYR A 18 -2.70 3.52 10.43
CA TYR A 18 -2.31 4.89 10.76
C TYR A 18 -2.00 5.73 9.52
N ILE A 19 -1.27 5.18 8.54
CA ILE A 19 -0.97 5.83 7.25
C ILE A 19 -2.27 6.16 6.52
N VAL A 20 -3.21 5.22 6.41
CA VAL A 20 -4.53 5.47 5.79
C VAL A 20 -5.20 6.66 6.45
N ARG A 21 -5.29 6.66 7.79
CA ARG A 21 -5.90 7.76 8.55
C ARG A 21 -5.18 9.09 8.32
N GLN A 22 -3.84 9.12 8.35
CA GLN A 22 -3.10 10.37 8.16
C GLN A 22 -3.21 10.90 6.74
N LEU A 23 -3.22 10.02 5.74
CA LEU A 23 -3.41 10.40 4.35
C LEU A 23 -4.76 11.11 4.19
N VAL A 24 -5.86 10.49 4.62
CA VAL A 24 -7.20 11.05 4.42
C VAL A 24 -7.49 12.32 5.23
N MET A 25 -6.74 12.55 6.32
CA MET A 25 -6.80 13.78 7.13
C MET A 25 -5.88 14.88 6.60
N SER A 26 -4.97 14.57 5.69
CA SER A 26 -4.01 15.55 5.16
C SER A 26 -4.68 16.51 4.19
N LYS A 27 -4.39 17.81 4.32
CA LYS A 27 -4.78 18.81 3.31
C LYS A 27 -4.21 18.53 1.91
N HIS A 28 -3.11 17.79 1.84
CA HIS A 28 -2.47 17.41 0.57
C HIS A 28 -3.18 16.26 -0.14
N TYR A 29 -4.19 15.65 0.50
CA TYR A 29 -4.97 14.56 -0.05
C TYR A 29 -6.18 15.03 -0.88
N GLU A 30 -6.55 16.32 -0.81
CA GLU A 30 -7.60 16.85 -1.68
C GLU A 30 -7.24 16.67 -3.16
N GLY A 31 -8.04 15.86 -3.87
CA GLY A 31 -7.83 15.54 -5.28
C GLY A 31 -6.89 14.38 -5.57
N LEU A 32 -6.26 13.76 -4.57
CA LEU A 32 -5.44 12.56 -4.78
C LEU A 32 -6.30 11.30 -4.84
N SER A 33 -6.05 10.46 -5.84
CA SER A 33 -6.63 9.13 -5.93
C SER A 33 -5.78 8.13 -5.15
N PHE A 34 -6.39 7.36 -4.25
CA PHE A 34 -5.67 6.33 -3.52
C PHE A 34 -6.45 5.02 -3.42
N ALA A 35 -5.72 3.93 -3.14
CA ALA A 35 -6.29 2.63 -2.83
C ALA A 35 -5.56 2.02 -1.61
N ILE A 36 -6.23 1.10 -0.93
CA ILE A 36 -5.62 0.29 0.13
C ILE A 36 -5.39 -1.13 -0.36
N SER A 37 -4.33 -1.76 0.13
CA SER A 37 -3.91 -3.08 -0.32
C SER A 37 -3.46 -3.98 0.82
N GLY A 38 -3.73 -5.28 0.65
CA GLY A 38 -3.39 -6.34 1.58
C GLY A 38 -4.00 -7.69 1.20
N ARG A 39 -3.83 -8.69 2.05
CA ARG A 39 -4.22 -10.08 1.75
C ARG A 39 -5.68 -10.42 2.00
N ASN A 40 -6.36 -9.67 2.86
CA ASN A 40 -7.70 -10.00 3.33
C ASN A 40 -8.65 -8.83 3.13
N GLU A 41 -9.56 -8.98 2.17
CA GLU A 41 -10.54 -7.96 1.78
C GLU A 41 -11.42 -7.52 2.96
N SER A 42 -11.93 -8.47 3.75
CA SER A 42 -12.79 -8.16 4.90
C SER A 42 -12.06 -7.30 5.95
N LYS A 43 -10.78 -7.58 6.22
CA LYS A 43 -9.97 -6.75 7.11
C LYS A 43 -9.68 -5.36 6.53
N LEU A 44 -9.51 -5.26 5.21
CA LEU A 44 -9.33 -3.97 4.53
C LEU A 44 -10.61 -3.12 4.65
N GLN A 45 -11.78 -3.72 4.47
CA GLN A 45 -13.05 -3.03 4.70
C GLN A 45 -13.20 -2.56 6.15
N GLN A 46 -12.84 -3.41 7.12
CA GLN A 46 -12.88 -3.02 8.54
C GLN A 46 -11.94 -1.83 8.85
N VAL A 47 -10.80 -1.72 8.17
CA VAL A 47 -9.92 -0.55 8.29
C VAL A 47 -10.63 0.70 7.78
N LEU A 48 -11.25 0.64 6.60
CA LEU A 48 -12.01 1.77 6.05
C LEU A 48 -13.15 2.18 6.98
N ASP A 49 -13.92 1.24 7.52
CA ASP A 49 -14.98 1.50 8.48
C ASP A 49 -14.46 2.17 9.76
N THR A 50 -13.38 1.62 10.33
CA THR A 50 -12.78 2.11 11.57
C THR A 50 -12.22 3.52 11.39
N VAL A 51 -11.50 3.76 10.29
CA VAL A 51 -10.95 5.07 9.96
C VAL A 51 -12.09 6.06 9.72
N SER A 52 -13.11 5.69 8.94
CA SER A 52 -14.27 6.55 8.64
C SER A 52 -14.95 7.05 9.91
N LYS A 53 -15.23 6.14 10.85
CA LYS A 53 -15.82 6.48 12.15
C LYS A 53 -14.92 7.39 12.99
N LYS A 54 -13.61 7.14 12.97
CA LYS A 54 -12.64 7.88 13.78
C LYS A 54 -12.43 9.32 13.30
N ILE A 55 -12.57 9.58 12.00
CA ILE A 55 -12.35 10.90 11.42
C ILE A 55 -13.66 11.65 11.10
N GLY A 56 -14.82 11.01 11.22
CA GLY A 56 -16.11 11.59 10.90
C GLY A 56 -16.33 11.85 9.39
N LYS A 57 -15.65 11.09 8.52
CA LYS A 57 -15.73 11.21 7.05
C LYS A 57 -15.80 9.81 6.45
N ASP A 58 -16.79 9.56 5.61
CA ASP A 58 -16.93 8.26 4.94
C ASP A 58 -15.88 8.10 3.85
N ILE A 59 -15.08 7.03 3.96
CA ILE A 59 -14.08 6.62 2.97
C ILE A 59 -14.31 5.17 2.52
N ASN A 60 -15.46 4.57 2.78
CA ASN A 60 -15.73 3.17 2.46
C ASN A 60 -15.75 2.86 0.96
N ALA A 61 -15.94 3.86 0.10
CA ALA A 61 -15.81 3.72 -1.35
C ALA A 61 -14.35 3.66 -1.83
N THR A 62 -13.35 3.72 -0.92
CA THR A 62 -11.93 3.62 -1.27
C THR A 62 -11.66 2.28 -1.94
N PRO A 63 -11.05 2.25 -3.13
CA PRO A 63 -10.75 1.00 -3.81
C PRO A 63 -9.82 0.09 -2.99
N ILE A 64 -10.15 -1.20 -3.01
CA ILE A 64 -9.34 -2.27 -2.42
C ILE A 64 -8.57 -3.00 -3.52
N ILE A 65 -7.32 -3.32 -3.25
CA ILE A 65 -6.47 -4.18 -4.08
C ILE A 65 -6.02 -5.37 -3.24
N ILE A 66 -6.32 -6.58 -3.70
CA ILE A 66 -5.83 -7.79 -3.02
C ILE A 66 -4.43 -8.09 -3.52
N ALA A 67 -3.49 -8.17 -2.58
CA ALA A 67 -2.08 -8.37 -2.87
C ALA A 67 -1.39 -9.16 -1.76
N ASP A 68 -0.65 -10.21 -2.12
CA ASP A 68 0.14 -11.08 -1.26
C ASP A 68 1.59 -11.12 -1.75
N SER A 69 2.56 -10.83 -0.89
CA SER A 69 3.97 -10.79 -1.26
C SER A 69 4.53 -12.17 -1.68
N SER A 70 3.80 -13.25 -1.39
CA SER A 70 4.10 -14.61 -1.87
C SER A 70 3.46 -14.94 -3.23
N ASP A 71 2.61 -14.06 -3.77
CA ASP A 71 2.00 -14.18 -5.10
C ASP A 71 2.46 -13.03 -6.01
N GLU A 72 3.43 -13.33 -6.87
CA GLU A 72 4.02 -12.42 -7.86
C GLU A 72 2.98 -11.78 -8.79
N LYS A 73 1.94 -12.52 -9.18
CA LYS A 73 0.89 -11.99 -10.05
C LYS A 73 0.09 -10.92 -9.30
N SER A 74 -0.24 -11.16 -8.04
CA SER A 74 -0.95 -10.17 -7.22
C SER A 74 -0.13 -8.89 -6.99
N MET A 75 1.20 -9.02 -6.79
CA MET A 75 2.12 -7.89 -6.67
C MET A 75 2.16 -7.07 -7.97
N THR A 76 2.24 -7.75 -9.11
CA THR A 76 2.21 -7.13 -10.44
C THR A 76 0.91 -6.34 -10.67
N GLU A 77 -0.24 -6.93 -10.35
CA GLU A 77 -1.54 -6.26 -10.53
C GLU A 77 -1.72 -5.06 -9.59
N MET A 78 -1.15 -5.10 -8.39
CA MET A 78 -1.06 -3.93 -7.52
C MET A 78 -0.18 -2.83 -8.13
N ALA A 79 1.02 -3.19 -8.59
CA ALA A 79 1.99 -2.25 -9.11
C ALA A 79 1.52 -1.54 -10.39
N LYS A 80 0.87 -2.25 -11.32
CA LYS A 80 0.26 -1.65 -12.53
C LYS A 80 -0.74 -0.55 -12.23
N ARG A 81 -1.38 -0.60 -11.06
CA ARG A 81 -2.42 0.34 -10.63
C ARG A 81 -1.88 1.46 -9.75
N ALA A 82 -0.58 1.52 -9.46
CA ALA A 82 0.03 2.49 -8.58
C ALA A 82 0.99 3.43 -9.32
N LYS A 83 0.97 4.72 -8.98
CA LYS A 83 2.10 5.63 -9.24
C LYS A 83 3.15 5.48 -8.14
N VAL A 84 2.70 5.43 -6.87
CA VAL A 84 3.54 5.19 -5.69
C VAL A 84 2.94 4.07 -4.84
N ILE A 85 3.76 3.12 -4.42
CA ILE A 85 3.43 2.10 -3.43
C ILE A 85 4.06 2.51 -2.10
N VAL A 86 3.23 2.70 -1.07
CA VAL A 86 3.67 2.88 0.32
C VAL A 86 3.58 1.52 1.00
N ASN A 87 4.73 0.90 1.26
CA ASN A 87 4.81 -0.43 1.86
C ASN A 87 4.92 -0.34 3.39
N ALA A 88 3.92 -0.88 4.08
CA ALA A 88 3.91 -1.02 5.54
C ALA A 88 3.96 -2.50 5.98
N VAL A 89 4.41 -3.40 5.10
CA VAL A 89 4.56 -4.85 5.37
C VAL A 89 6.02 -5.16 5.70
N GLY A 90 6.30 -5.32 6.99
CA GLY A 90 7.55 -5.88 7.49
C GLY A 90 7.42 -7.36 7.87
N PRO A 91 8.55 -8.07 8.13
CA PRO A 91 9.93 -7.59 8.02
C PRO A 91 10.38 -7.39 6.56
N TYR A 92 11.03 -6.26 6.26
CA TYR A 92 11.31 -5.83 4.88
C TYR A 92 12.37 -6.69 4.20
N ARG A 93 13.33 -7.21 4.97
CA ARG A 93 14.27 -8.23 4.48
C ARG A 93 13.59 -9.47 3.89
N LEU A 94 12.40 -9.84 4.37
CA LEU A 94 11.70 -11.04 3.93
C LEU A 94 10.65 -10.74 2.84
N TYR A 95 9.96 -9.60 2.95
CA TYR A 95 8.79 -9.30 2.12
C TYR A 95 8.95 -8.07 1.22
N GLY A 96 10.08 -7.36 1.30
CA GLY A 96 10.31 -6.13 0.54
C GLY A 96 10.69 -6.37 -0.92
N GLU A 97 11.52 -7.38 -1.20
CA GLU A 97 12.02 -7.65 -2.55
C GLU A 97 10.89 -7.88 -3.58
N PRO A 98 9.84 -8.69 -3.31
CA PRO A 98 8.73 -8.86 -4.26
C PRO A 98 8.02 -7.55 -4.60
N VAL A 99 7.89 -6.64 -3.63
CA VAL A 99 7.21 -5.34 -3.82
C VAL A 99 8.08 -4.41 -4.66
N VAL A 100 9.38 -4.35 -4.36
CA VAL A 100 10.35 -3.53 -5.12
C VAL A 100 10.44 -4.02 -6.55
N LYS A 101 10.58 -5.33 -6.77
CA LYS A 101 10.61 -5.95 -8.10
C LYS A 101 9.38 -5.56 -8.91
N ALA A 102 8.19 -5.77 -8.36
CA ALA A 102 6.94 -5.44 -9.04
C ALA A 102 6.82 -3.94 -9.35
N ALA A 103 7.29 -3.08 -8.43
CA ALA A 103 7.29 -1.63 -8.64
C ALA A 103 8.19 -1.23 -9.81
N VAL A 104 9.42 -1.73 -9.86
CA VAL A 104 10.39 -1.45 -10.93
C VAL A 104 9.87 -1.93 -12.28
N GLU A 105 9.39 -3.18 -12.35
CA GLU A 105 8.91 -3.78 -13.61
C GLU A 105 7.66 -3.09 -14.18
N ASN A 106 6.84 -2.46 -13.33
CA ASN A 106 5.59 -1.81 -13.73
C ASN A 106 5.65 -0.27 -13.66
N GLY A 107 6.84 0.31 -13.44
CA GLY A 107 7.04 1.77 -13.46
C GLY A 107 6.34 2.50 -12.31
N ALA A 108 6.21 1.87 -11.15
CA ALA A 108 5.73 2.48 -9.91
C ALA A 108 6.91 2.88 -9.01
N SER A 109 6.78 3.99 -8.31
CA SER A 109 7.70 4.36 -7.24
C SER A 109 7.41 3.54 -5.98
N TYR A 110 8.43 3.31 -5.17
CA TYR A 110 8.34 2.53 -3.93
C TYR A 110 8.86 3.36 -2.75
N VAL A 111 8.17 3.28 -1.61
CA VAL A 111 8.64 3.81 -0.33
C VAL A 111 8.18 2.90 0.80
N ASP A 112 9.02 2.72 1.82
CA ASP A 112 8.67 2.00 3.05
C ASP A 112 9.07 2.79 4.30
N ILE A 113 8.72 2.24 5.46
CA ILE A 113 9.05 2.80 6.78
C ILE A 113 10.21 2.05 7.46
N SER A 114 11.01 1.30 6.68
CA SER A 114 12.09 0.49 7.20
C SER A 114 13.19 1.37 7.78
N GLY A 115 13.65 1.02 8.99
CA GLY A 115 14.93 1.47 9.53
C GLY A 115 16.03 0.42 9.35
N GLU A 116 15.75 -0.68 8.63
CA GLU A 116 16.70 -1.77 8.44
C GLU A 116 17.80 -1.34 7.46
N PRO A 117 19.09 -1.54 7.79
CA PRO A 117 20.20 -1.08 6.95
C PRO A 117 20.31 -1.79 5.59
N ALA A 118 19.58 -2.89 5.40
CA ALA A 118 19.53 -3.64 4.14
C ALA A 118 18.12 -4.15 3.87
N VAL A 119 17.37 -3.43 3.04
CA VAL A 119 16.39 -4.09 2.16
C VAL A 119 17.23 -4.89 1.16
N GLY A 120 16.89 -6.14 0.86
CA GLY A 120 17.69 -7.04 0.02
C GLY A 120 17.80 -6.61 -1.45
N LEU A 121 18.28 -5.39 -1.73
CA LEU A 121 18.55 -4.82 -3.06
C LEU A 121 19.76 -5.45 -3.76
N PHE A 122 20.45 -6.40 -3.11
CA PHE A 122 21.65 -7.04 -3.65
C PHE A 122 21.39 -8.04 -4.80
N SER A 123 20.14 -8.31 -5.19
CA SER A 123 19.80 -9.21 -6.30
C SER A 123 19.40 -8.50 -7.61
N LEU A 124 19.31 -7.16 -7.63
CA LEU A 124 18.79 -6.39 -8.78
C LEU A 124 19.87 -5.71 -9.65
N PHE A 125 21.16 -6.00 -9.42
CA PHE A 125 22.28 -5.60 -10.29
C PHE A 125 23.30 -6.74 -10.45
#